data_AF-A0A2W5U6X9-F1
#
_entry.id   AF-A0A2W5U6X9-F1
#
_cell.length_a   1.000
_cell.length_b   1.000
_cell.length_c   1.000
_cell.angle_alpha   90.00
_cell.angle_beta   90.00
_cell.angle_gamma   90.00
#
_symmetry.space_group_name_H-M   'P 1'
#
loop_
_entity.id
_entity.type
_entity.pdbx_description
1 polymer ?
#
loop_
_entity_poly.entity_id
_entity_poly.type
_entity_poly.pdbx_seq_one_letter_code
_entity_poly.pdbx_strand_id
1 'polypeptide(L)'
;MDGKPDVGKFSDHYTGMVAADAQRREREAAVPEKYDFALPADMKFEGMDLPEDFSVNVAEGFEPLFGELGGVLKELGAPAEAAGKLTGLLARYEAQKASTEFANWKTDMATLGTPEQQSARAKNVQRALQTKLPAAEAEALFSGPRISAAGIRALEKLLSGTNLSTPTTPPPNAADEALTPMERLKRANMKK
;
A
#
# COMPACT_ATOMS: atom_id res chain seq x y z
N MET A 1 13.87 76.23 -9.85
CA MET A 1 13.99 74.90 -9.22
C MET A 1 14.95 74.12 -10.08
N ASP A 2 16.22 74.07 -9.66
CA ASP A 2 17.33 73.51 -10.42
C ASP A 2 17.26 71.98 -10.33
N GLY A 3 16.64 71.35 -11.34
CA GLY A 3 16.42 69.91 -11.41
C GLY A 3 17.70 69.16 -11.78
N LYS A 4 18.68 69.14 -10.88
CA LYS A 4 19.88 68.32 -11.08
C LYS A 4 19.47 66.84 -11.04
N PRO A 5 19.82 66.03 -12.07
CA PRO A 5 19.53 64.61 -12.07
C PRO A 5 20.11 63.93 -10.82
N ASP A 6 19.31 63.11 -10.14
CA ASP A 6 19.70 62.37 -8.94
C ASP A 6 20.60 61.18 -9.32
N VAL A 7 21.86 61.47 -9.66
CA VAL A 7 22.84 60.50 -10.17
C VAL A 7 23.11 59.35 -9.19
N GLY A 8 22.90 59.57 -7.88
CA GLY A 8 23.05 58.54 -6.85
C GLY A 8 22.00 57.43 -6.99
N LYS A 9 20.71 57.80 -7.09
CA LYS A 9 19.63 56.82 -7.31
C LYS A 9 19.77 56.07 -8.62
N PHE A 10 20.27 56.71 -9.68
CA PHE A 10 20.56 56.04 -10.94
C PHE A 10 21.69 55.02 -10.81
N SER A 11 22.78 55.36 -10.11
CA SER A 11 23.90 54.44 -9.85
C SER A 11 23.46 53.22 -9.03
N ASP A 12 22.67 53.43 -7.97
CA ASP A 12 22.17 52.35 -7.12
C ASP A 12 21.20 51.45 -7.88
N HIS A 13 20.30 52.03 -8.67
CA HIS A 13 19.36 51.27 -9.51
C HIS A 13 20.10 50.46 -10.59
N TYR A 14 21.09 51.06 -11.25
CA TYR A 14 21.91 50.37 -12.25
C TYR A 14 22.72 49.23 -11.64
N THR A 15 23.33 49.45 -10.47
CA THR A 15 24.07 48.41 -9.74
C THR A 15 23.14 47.26 -9.32
N GLY A 16 21.93 47.59 -8.86
CA GLY A 16 20.89 46.60 -8.56
C GLY A 16 20.44 45.80 -9.79
N MET A 17 20.30 46.45 -10.93
CA MET A 17 19.93 45.79 -12.19
C MET A 17 21.03 44.84 -12.68
N VAL A 18 22.29 45.28 -12.64
CA VAL A 18 23.44 44.44 -13.02
C VAL A 18 23.60 43.24 -12.08
N ALA A 19 23.39 43.43 -10.77
CA ALA A 19 23.40 42.33 -9.81
C ALA A 19 22.25 41.34 -10.06
N ALA A 20 21.06 41.82 -10.39
CA ALA A 20 19.92 40.97 -10.75
C ALA A 20 20.16 40.19 -12.06
N ASP A 21 20.81 40.81 -13.05
CA ASP A 21 21.21 40.15 -14.29
C ASP A 21 22.29 39.09 -14.08
N ALA A 22 23.28 39.37 -13.22
CA ALA A 22 24.28 38.38 -12.84
C ALA A 22 23.63 37.17 -12.17
N GLN A 23 22.72 37.40 -11.22
CA GLN A 23 21.98 36.32 -10.55
C GLN A 23 21.08 35.53 -11.51
N ARG A 24 20.47 36.18 -12.51
CA ARG A 24 19.70 35.49 -13.55
C ARG A 24 20.57 34.58 -14.40
N ARG A 25 21.73 35.08 -14.86
CA ARG A 25 22.68 34.27 -15.63
C ARG A 25 23.26 33.10 -14.84
N GLU A 26 23.53 33.29 -13.56
CA GLU A 26 23.96 32.20 -12.67
C GLU A 26 22.88 31.14 -12.50
N ARG A 27 21.60 31.53 -12.40
CA ARG A 27 20.47 30.59 -12.33
C ARG A 27 20.28 29.84 -13.64
N GLU A 28 20.34 30.53 -14.77
CA GLU A 28 20.27 29.92 -16.11
C GLU A 28 21.41 28.92 -16.33
N ALA A 29 22.62 29.23 -15.86
CA ALA A 29 23.76 28.31 -15.88
C ALA A 29 23.61 27.12 -14.93
N ALA A 30 22.78 27.24 -13.89
CA ALA A 30 22.51 26.18 -12.92
C ALA A 30 21.35 25.24 -13.32
N VAL A 31 20.69 25.50 -14.47
CA VAL A 31 19.67 24.61 -15.02
C VAL A 31 20.36 23.40 -15.68
N PRO A 32 20.16 22.18 -15.18
CA PRO A 32 20.81 21.01 -15.74
C PRO A 32 20.19 20.59 -17.08
N GLU A 33 20.98 19.94 -17.93
CA GLU A 33 20.46 19.36 -19.17
C GLU A 33 19.56 18.14 -18.92
N LYS A 34 19.83 17.41 -17.83
CA LYS A 34 19.07 16.25 -17.35
C LYS A 34 18.91 16.34 -15.84
N TYR A 35 17.71 16.06 -15.37
CA TYR A 35 17.41 15.98 -13.94
C TYR A 35 17.61 14.56 -13.43
N ASP A 36 18.23 14.45 -12.25
CA ASP A 36 18.35 13.19 -11.53
C ASP A 36 17.20 13.08 -10.53
N PHE A 37 16.39 12.04 -10.69
CA PHE A 37 15.23 11.74 -9.87
C PHE A 37 15.53 10.70 -8.79
N ALA A 38 16.75 10.70 -8.26
CA ALA A 38 17.12 9.89 -7.11
C ALA A 38 16.38 10.34 -5.83
N LEU A 39 16.10 9.39 -4.95
CA LEU A 39 15.66 9.66 -3.58
C LEU A 39 16.79 10.32 -2.80
N PRO A 40 16.51 11.36 -1.99
CA PRO A 40 17.52 11.96 -1.11
C PRO A 40 18.06 10.93 -0.11
N ALA A 41 19.39 10.80 -0.02
CA ALA A 41 20.03 9.79 0.84
C ALA A 41 19.69 9.93 2.34
N ASP A 42 19.41 11.16 2.81
CA ASP A 42 19.08 11.46 4.21
C ASP A 42 17.57 11.48 4.50
N MET A 43 16.77 10.93 3.59
CA MET A 43 15.32 11.00 3.71
C MET A 43 14.81 10.07 4.81
N LYS A 44 14.24 10.68 5.86
CA LYS A 44 13.57 9.97 6.95
C LYS A 44 12.06 10.18 6.91
N PHE A 45 11.32 9.14 7.25
CA PHE A 45 9.86 9.15 7.39
C PHE A 45 9.45 9.29 8.87
N GLU A 46 10.03 10.29 9.55
CA GLU A 46 9.77 10.52 10.98
C GLU A 46 8.27 10.79 11.23
N GLY A 47 7.72 10.16 12.27
CA GLY A 47 6.31 10.31 12.66
C GLY A 47 5.30 9.51 11.82
N MET A 48 5.76 8.65 10.90
CA MET A 48 4.88 7.75 10.15
C MET A 48 4.90 6.35 10.76
N ASP A 49 3.73 5.71 10.86
CA ASP A 49 3.64 4.32 11.32
C ASP A 49 3.87 3.41 10.12
N LEU A 50 5.12 3.00 9.92
CA LEU A 50 5.55 2.21 8.76
C LEU A 50 6.05 0.83 9.19
N PRO A 51 5.96 -0.20 8.33
CA PRO A 51 6.62 -1.49 8.58
C PRO A 51 8.14 -1.32 8.80
N GLU A 52 8.73 -2.23 9.56
CA GLU A 52 10.18 -2.25 9.83
C GLU A 52 11.03 -2.36 8.54
N ASP A 53 10.51 -3.00 7.51
CA ASP A 53 11.18 -3.17 6.20
C ASP A 53 10.64 -2.22 5.12
N PHE A 54 10.00 -1.11 5.49
CA PHE A 54 9.44 -0.18 4.52
C PHE A 54 10.55 0.49 3.69
N SER A 55 10.56 0.20 2.40
CA SER A 55 11.36 0.92 1.40
C SER A 55 10.44 1.50 0.34
N VAL A 56 10.68 2.76 -0.01
CA VAL A 56 9.98 3.42 -1.10
C VAL A 56 10.84 3.28 -2.34
N ASN A 57 10.32 2.61 -3.37
CA ASN A 57 10.93 2.58 -4.69
C ASN A 57 10.08 3.41 -5.66
N VAL A 58 10.23 4.74 -5.60
CA VAL A 58 9.48 5.67 -6.47
C VAL A 58 9.78 5.42 -7.96
N ALA A 59 10.93 4.81 -8.28
CA ALA A 59 11.39 4.61 -9.64
C ALA A 59 10.47 3.70 -10.47
N GLU A 60 9.98 2.59 -9.90
CA GLU A 60 9.24 1.56 -10.66
C GLU A 60 7.85 2.02 -11.15
N GLY A 61 7.25 3.04 -10.53
CA GLY A 61 5.96 3.59 -10.93
C GLY A 61 6.03 4.92 -11.69
N PHE A 62 7.06 5.74 -11.42
CA PHE A 62 7.16 7.11 -11.94
C PHE A 62 8.24 7.31 -13.00
N GLU A 63 9.08 6.30 -13.29
CA GLU A 63 10.05 6.33 -14.41
C GLU A 63 9.51 6.91 -15.72
N PRO A 64 8.33 6.49 -16.24
CA PRO A 64 7.81 7.04 -17.50
C PRO A 64 7.44 8.53 -17.38
N LEU A 65 7.14 9.02 -16.18
CA LEU A 65 6.77 10.42 -15.93
C LEU A 65 7.98 11.31 -15.66
N PHE A 66 9.14 10.76 -15.29
CA PHE A 66 10.37 11.53 -15.02
C PHE A 66 10.91 12.24 -16.27
N GLY A 67 10.68 11.70 -17.46
CA GLY A 67 11.01 12.38 -18.72
C GLY A 67 10.20 13.66 -18.91
N GLU A 68 8.89 13.61 -18.67
CA GLU A 68 7.99 14.76 -18.77
C GLU A 68 8.24 15.78 -17.65
N LEU A 69 8.41 15.32 -16.41
CA LEU A 69 8.76 16.15 -15.27
C LEU A 69 10.10 16.86 -15.47
N GLY A 70 11.10 16.18 -16.03
CA GLY A 70 12.39 16.78 -16.36
C GLY A 70 12.27 17.85 -17.44
N GLY A 71 11.40 17.64 -18.44
CA GLY A 71 11.05 18.64 -19.45
C GLY A 71 10.43 19.89 -18.84
N VAL A 72 9.41 19.72 -17.99
CA VAL A 72 8.74 20.84 -17.30
C VAL A 72 9.69 21.61 -16.39
N LEU A 73 10.56 20.90 -15.64
CA LEU A 73 11.56 21.55 -14.78
C LEU A 73 12.55 22.38 -15.60
N LYS A 74 12.95 21.88 -16.77
CA LYS A 74 13.84 22.61 -17.68
C LYS A 74 13.16 23.86 -18.25
N GLU A 75 11.90 23.76 -18.66
CA GLU A 75 11.11 24.90 -19.17
C GLU A 75 10.92 26.00 -18.12
N LEU A 76 10.79 25.61 -16.85
CA LEU A 76 10.67 26.54 -15.72
C LEU A 76 12.02 27.08 -15.21
N GLY A 77 13.13 26.66 -15.79
CA GLY A 77 14.47 27.06 -15.34
C GLY A 77 14.77 26.60 -13.91
N ALA A 78 14.27 25.42 -13.52
CA ALA A 78 14.44 24.92 -12.17
C ALA A 78 15.90 24.45 -11.91
N PRO A 79 16.43 24.65 -10.70
CA PRO A 79 17.76 24.16 -10.34
C PRO A 79 17.77 22.62 -10.22
N ALA A 80 18.94 22.00 -10.35
CA ALA A 80 19.09 20.54 -10.31
C ALA A 80 18.50 19.86 -9.05
N GLU A 81 18.54 20.54 -7.91
CA GLU A 81 17.95 20.06 -6.65
C GLU A 81 16.42 19.88 -6.69
N ALA A 82 15.73 20.51 -7.64
CA ALA A 82 14.27 20.46 -7.72
C ALA A 82 13.74 19.04 -7.95
N ALA A 83 14.48 18.23 -8.71
CA ALA A 83 14.10 16.85 -8.99
C ALA A 83 14.18 15.96 -7.75
N GLY A 84 15.27 16.07 -6.96
CA GLY A 84 15.40 15.38 -5.67
C GLY A 84 14.35 15.80 -4.64
N LYS A 85 13.90 17.07 -4.67
CA LYS A 85 12.80 17.56 -3.82
C LYS A 85 11.45 16.98 -4.25
N LEU A 86 11.20 16.86 -5.56
CA LEU A 86 9.98 16.26 -6.09
C LEU A 86 9.91 14.76 -5.80
N THR A 87 11.00 14.02 -6.00
CA THR A 87 11.06 12.59 -5.65
C THR A 87 10.92 12.37 -4.15
N GLY A 88 11.53 13.23 -3.32
CA GLY A 88 11.29 13.22 -1.89
C GLY A 88 9.82 13.50 -1.51
N LEU A 89 9.13 14.38 -2.22
CA LEU A 89 7.72 14.64 -1.95
C LEU A 89 6.83 13.45 -2.35
N LEU A 90 7.08 12.86 -3.52
CA LEU A 90 6.42 11.64 -3.97
C LEU A 90 6.65 10.49 -2.99
N ALA A 91 7.88 10.32 -2.51
CA ALA A 91 8.20 9.29 -1.55
C ALA A 91 7.50 9.48 -0.20
N ARG A 92 7.37 10.72 0.29
CA ARG A 92 6.57 11.04 1.48
C ARG A 92 5.09 10.74 1.28
N TYR A 93 4.56 11.02 0.09
CA TYR A 93 3.16 10.72 -0.23
C TYR A 93 2.89 9.21 -0.21
N GLU A 94 3.75 8.42 -0.83
CA GLU A 94 3.65 6.95 -0.80
C GLU A 94 3.81 6.40 0.63
N ALA A 95 4.79 6.92 1.38
CA ALA A 95 4.96 6.58 2.78
C ALA A 95 3.74 6.93 3.63
N GLN A 96 3.11 8.09 3.41
CA GLN A 96 1.91 8.48 4.14
C GLN A 96 0.72 7.59 3.82
N LYS A 97 0.56 7.18 2.56
CA LYS A 97 -0.47 6.22 2.15
C LYS A 97 -0.24 4.86 2.81
N ALA A 98 0.98 4.33 2.72
CA ALA A 98 1.36 3.06 3.34
C ALA A 98 1.21 3.11 4.89
N SER A 99 1.51 4.25 5.50
CA SER A 99 1.35 4.49 6.94
C SER A 99 -0.12 4.44 7.35
N THR A 100 -1.01 5.08 6.57
CA THR A 100 -2.45 5.04 6.81
C THR A 100 -2.99 3.62 6.66
N GLU A 101 -2.58 2.91 5.61
CA GLU A 101 -2.96 1.51 5.39
C GLU A 101 -2.44 0.59 6.51
N PHE A 102 -1.23 0.83 7.03
CA PHE A 102 -0.68 0.06 8.13
C PHE A 102 -1.38 0.34 9.46
N ALA A 103 -1.67 1.60 9.76
CA ALA A 103 -2.44 1.99 10.93
C ALA A 103 -3.83 1.32 10.92
N ASN A 104 -4.52 1.38 9.78
CA ASN A 104 -5.81 0.71 9.59
C ASN A 104 -5.68 -0.82 9.76
N TRP A 105 -4.64 -1.43 9.17
CA TRP A 105 -4.38 -2.86 9.34
C TRP A 105 -4.13 -3.23 10.81
N LYS A 106 -3.37 -2.43 11.56
CA LYS A 106 -3.14 -2.65 13.01
C LYS A 106 -4.44 -2.56 13.79
N THR A 107 -5.28 -1.57 13.50
CA THR A 107 -6.61 -1.43 14.12
C THR A 107 -7.49 -2.64 13.81
N ASP A 108 -7.50 -3.10 12.55
CA ASP A 108 -8.23 -4.30 12.15
C ASP A 108 -7.73 -5.56 12.87
N MET A 109 -6.41 -5.75 12.93
CA MET A 109 -5.78 -6.87 13.64
C MET A 109 -6.08 -6.86 15.13
N ALA A 110 -6.15 -5.69 15.76
CA ALA A 110 -6.51 -5.55 17.17
C ALA A 110 -7.90 -6.15 17.48
N THR A 111 -8.80 -6.23 16.49
CA THR A 111 -10.11 -6.90 16.67
C THR A 111 -10.01 -8.42 16.87
N LEU A 112 -8.86 -9.03 16.60
CA LEU A 112 -8.62 -10.47 16.83
C LEU A 112 -8.14 -10.78 18.26
N GLY A 113 -7.82 -9.76 19.05
CA GLY A 113 -7.32 -9.90 20.42
C GLY A 113 -5.91 -9.35 20.59
N THR A 114 -5.19 -9.84 21.60
CA THR A 114 -3.82 -9.41 21.91
C THR A 114 -2.84 -9.77 20.77
N PRO A 115 -1.68 -9.11 20.65
CA PRO A 115 -0.67 -9.47 19.65
C PRO A 115 -0.26 -10.96 19.69
N GLU A 116 -0.19 -11.52 20.90
CA GLU A 116 0.07 -12.95 21.11
C GLU A 116 -1.05 -13.81 20.53
N GLN A 117 -2.32 -13.46 20.77
CA GLN A 117 -3.48 -14.17 20.22
C GLN A 117 -3.57 -14.06 18.70
N GLN A 118 -3.26 -12.90 18.12
CA GLN A 118 -3.18 -12.68 16.69
C GLN A 118 -2.15 -13.62 16.05
N SER A 119 -0.93 -13.64 16.61
CA SER A 119 0.16 -14.48 16.10
C SER A 119 -0.15 -15.97 16.24
N ALA A 120 -0.78 -16.38 17.34
CA ALA A 120 -1.19 -17.77 17.56
C ALA A 120 -2.28 -18.20 16.56
N ARG A 121 -3.28 -17.34 16.31
CA ARG A 121 -4.34 -17.58 15.31
C ARG A 121 -3.77 -17.70 13.91
N ALA A 122 -2.92 -16.77 13.49
CA ALA A 122 -2.26 -16.81 12.19
C ALA A 122 -1.42 -18.10 12.00
N LYS A 123 -0.62 -18.48 13.00
CA LYS A 123 0.17 -19.73 12.98
C LYS A 123 -0.71 -20.98 12.91
N ASN A 124 -1.83 -21.00 13.63
CA ASN A 124 -2.77 -22.12 13.58
C ASN A 124 -3.43 -22.26 12.20
N VAL A 125 -3.83 -21.14 11.59
CA VAL A 125 -4.36 -21.10 10.22
C VAL A 125 -3.30 -21.58 9.22
N GLN A 126 -2.05 -21.09 9.35
CA GLN A 126 -0.95 -21.51 8.49
C GLN A 126 -0.67 -23.02 8.61
N ARG A 127 -0.60 -23.57 9.82
CA ARG A 127 -0.42 -25.00 10.05
C ARG A 127 -1.58 -25.80 9.45
N ALA A 128 -2.82 -25.37 9.64
CA ALA A 128 -3.98 -26.03 9.08
C ALA A 128 -3.96 -26.01 7.54
N LEU A 129 -3.55 -24.90 6.91
CA LEU A 129 -3.39 -24.82 5.45
C LEU A 129 -2.28 -25.74 4.94
N GLN A 130 -1.12 -25.79 5.61
CA GLN A 130 -0.02 -26.70 5.25
C GLN A 130 -0.40 -28.19 5.33
N THR A 131 -1.42 -28.57 6.12
CA THR A 131 -1.93 -29.94 6.13
C THR A 131 -2.87 -30.27 4.97
N LYS A 132 -3.37 -29.26 4.26
CA LYS A 132 -4.40 -29.39 3.21
C LYS A 132 -3.93 -28.96 1.83
N LEU A 133 -2.86 -28.16 1.77
CA LEU A 133 -2.29 -27.59 0.56
C LEU A 133 -0.78 -27.87 0.50
N PRO A 134 -0.20 -27.99 -0.70
CA PRO A 134 1.25 -27.96 -0.89
C PRO A 134 1.87 -26.71 -0.23
N ALA A 135 3.08 -26.86 0.31
CA ALA A 135 3.74 -25.80 1.10
C ALA A 135 3.83 -24.46 0.34
N ALA A 136 4.14 -24.49 -0.97
CA ALA A 136 4.23 -23.29 -1.80
C ALA A 136 2.89 -22.53 -1.94
N GLU A 137 1.77 -23.26 -2.01
CA GLU A 137 0.43 -22.66 -2.12
C GLU A 137 -0.06 -22.14 -0.77
N ALA A 138 0.26 -22.84 0.32
CA ALA A 138 -0.02 -22.37 1.68
C ALA A 138 0.77 -21.11 2.01
N GLU A 139 2.04 -21.04 1.60
CA GLU A 139 2.87 -19.84 1.74
C GLU A 139 2.37 -18.70 0.85
N ALA A 140 1.92 -18.97 -0.37
CA ALA A 140 1.37 -17.97 -1.28
C ALA A 140 0.17 -17.20 -0.68
N LEU A 141 -0.63 -17.87 0.15
CA LEU A 141 -1.77 -17.24 0.84
C LEU A 141 -1.32 -16.23 1.92
N PHE A 142 -0.14 -16.40 2.50
CA PHE A 142 0.42 -15.50 3.50
C PHE A 142 1.49 -14.55 2.94
N SER A 143 2.01 -14.80 1.74
CA SER A 143 3.02 -13.96 1.09
C SER A 143 2.42 -12.77 0.35
N GLY A 144 1.09 -12.69 0.23
CA GLY A 144 0.37 -11.56 -0.37
C GLY A 144 0.29 -10.32 0.54
N PRO A 145 -0.37 -9.24 0.07
CA PRO A 145 -0.57 -8.05 0.88
C PRO A 145 -1.30 -8.44 2.17
N ARG A 146 -0.64 -8.15 3.30
CA ARG A 146 -1.07 -8.33 4.70
C ARG A 146 -2.50 -8.85 4.86
N ILE A 147 -2.63 -10.12 5.26
CA ILE A 147 -3.94 -10.71 5.58
C ILE A 147 -4.65 -9.84 6.64
N SER A 148 -5.90 -9.48 6.35
CA SER A 148 -6.77 -8.72 7.24
C SER A 148 -7.41 -9.60 8.33
N ALA A 149 -8.00 -8.99 9.35
CA ALA A 149 -8.63 -9.73 10.43
C ALA A 149 -9.84 -10.54 9.95
N ALA A 150 -10.59 -9.99 8.99
CA ALA A 150 -11.64 -10.70 8.28
C ALA A 150 -11.07 -11.88 7.49
N GLY A 151 -9.90 -11.74 6.86
CA GLY A 151 -9.19 -12.82 6.19
C GLY A 151 -8.82 -13.98 7.12
N ILE A 152 -8.24 -13.68 8.29
CA ILE A 152 -7.95 -14.71 9.30
C ILE A 152 -9.23 -15.41 9.75
N ARG A 153 -10.30 -14.66 10.07
CA ARG A 153 -11.59 -15.26 10.48
C ARG A 153 -12.23 -16.09 9.36
N ALA A 154 -12.12 -15.67 8.10
CA ALA A 154 -12.63 -16.41 6.96
C ALA A 154 -11.88 -17.72 6.76
N LEU A 155 -10.54 -17.70 6.86
CA LEU A 155 -9.72 -18.90 6.80
C LEU A 155 -9.99 -19.83 7.99
N GLU A 156 -10.10 -19.29 9.20
CA GLU A 156 -10.52 -20.06 10.39
C GLU A 156 -11.88 -20.75 10.13
N LYS A 157 -12.87 -20.03 9.59
CA LYS A 157 -14.18 -20.59 9.25
C LYS A 157 -14.10 -21.67 8.17
N LEU A 158 -13.39 -21.43 7.08
CA LEU A 158 -13.21 -22.40 5.98
C LEU A 158 -12.52 -23.69 6.46
N LEU A 159 -11.50 -23.55 7.31
CA LEU A 159 -10.74 -24.68 7.85
C LEU A 159 -11.53 -25.43 8.94
N SER A 160 -12.28 -24.71 9.77
CA SER A 160 -13.22 -25.29 10.74
C SER A 160 -14.44 -25.95 10.09
N GLY A 161 -14.79 -25.52 8.87
CA GLY A 161 -15.90 -25.99 8.04
C GLY A 161 -15.71 -27.38 7.43
N THR A 162 -14.58 -28.05 7.70
CA THR A 162 -14.43 -29.49 7.43
C THR A 162 -15.31 -30.37 8.34
N ASN A 163 -16.20 -29.78 9.13
CA ASN A 163 -17.47 -30.41 9.48
C ASN A 163 -18.52 -29.93 8.49
N LEU A 164 -18.47 -30.44 7.25
CA LEU A 164 -19.68 -30.53 6.43
C LEU A 164 -20.70 -31.21 7.33
N SER A 165 -21.70 -30.47 7.80
CA SER A 165 -22.84 -31.06 8.49
C SER A 165 -23.33 -32.15 7.54
N THR A 166 -23.10 -33.41 7.90
CA THR A 166 -23.68 -34.52 7.16
C THR A 166 -25.17 -34.20 7.07
N PRO A 167 -25.79 -34.26 5.88
CA PRO A 167 -27.20 -33.95 5.75
C PRO A 167 -27.93 -34.76 6.82
N THR A 168 -28.51 -34.07 7.80
CA THR A 168 -29.18 -34.73 8.91
C THR A 168 -30.25 -35.60 8.28
N THR A 169 -30.09 -36.92 8.39
CA THR A 169 -31.14 -37.85 7.98
C THR A 169 -32.43 -37.37 8.64
N PRO A 170 -33.49 -37.06 7.87
CA PRO A 170 -34.74 -36.63 8.46
C PRO A 170 -35.16 -37.68 9.50
N PRO A 171 -35.68 -37.25 10.67
CA PRO A 171 -36.06 -38.17 11.72
C PRO A 171 -37.00 -39.23 11.13
N PRO A 172 -36.84 -40.52 11.49
CA PRO A 172 -37.73 -41.55 11.01
C PRO A 172 -39.16 -41.12 11.34
N ASN A 173 -40.02 -41.01 10.31
CA ASN A 173 -41.43 -40.79 10.55
C ASN A 173 -41.92 -41.94 11.41
N ALA A 174 -42.57 -41.66 12.54
CA ALA A 174 -43.14 -42.69 13.42
C ALA A 174 -44.11 -43.64 12.68
N ALA A 175 -44.62 -43.22 11.51
CA ALA A 175 -45.42 -44.04 10.60
C ALA A 175 -44.62 -45.13 9.84
N ASP A 176 -43.29 -45.03 9.76
CA ASP A 176 -42.44 -46.00 9.07
C ASP A 176 -41.93 -47.11 10.02
N GLU A 177 -41.93 -46.88 11.34
CA GLU A 177 -41.51 -47.90 12.31
C GLU A 177 -42.46 -49.10 12.40
N ALA A 178 -43.74 -48.89 12.11
CA ALA A 178 -44.77 -49.93 12.08
C ALA A 178 -44.77 -50.79 10.80
N LEU A 179 -44.00 -50.40 9.78
CA LEU A 179 -43.92 -51.11 8.50
C LEU A 179 -42.74 -52.09 8.51
N THR A 180 -42.95 -53.28 7.95
CA THR A 180 -41.87 -54.25 7.77
C THR A 180 -40.82 -53.72 6.78
N PRO A 181 -39.55 -54.17 6.86
CA PRO A 181 -38.48 -53.67 5.99
C PRO A 181 -38.79 -53.74 4.48
N MET A 182 -39.55 -54.75 4.05
CA MET A 182 -39.99 -54.92 2.66
C MET A 182 -41.07 -53.91 2.22
N GLU A 183 -41.97 -53.53 3.11
CA GLU A 183 -43.02 -52.54 2.82
C GLU A 183 -42.45 -51.12 2.75
N ARG A 184 -41.42 -50.83 3.57
CA ARG A 184 -40.67 -49.57 3.48
C ARG A 184 -39.99 -49.41 2.12
N LEU A 185 -39.38 -50.48 1.60
CA LEU A 185 -38.69 -50.48 0.32
C LEU A 185 -39.67 -50.25 -0.86
N LYS A 186 -40.85 -50.89 -0.82
CA LYS A 186 -41.91 -50.68 -1.82
C LYS A 186 -42.45 -49.25 -1.80
N ARG A 187 -42.67 -48.68 -0.61
CA ARG A 187 -43.19 -47.31 -0.45
C ARG A 187 -42.18 -46.25 -0.93
N ALA A 188 -40.89 -46.47 -0.70
CA ALA A 188 -39.83 -45.60 -1.21
C ALA A 188 -39.75 -45.63 -2.75
N ASN A 189 -39.93 -46.80 -3.36
CA ASN A 189 -39.92 -46.96 -4.82
C ASN A 189 -41.19 -46.48 -5.53
N MET A 190 -42.32 -46.35 -4.83
CA MET A 190 -43.56 -45.77 -5.37
C MET A 190 -43.59 -44.23 -5.37
N LYS A 191 -42.64 -43.57 -4.71
CA LYS A 191 -42.52 -42.10 -4.65
C LYS A 191 -41.59 -41.49 -5.71
N LYS A 192 -41.09 -42.30 -6.65
CA LYS A 192 -40.44 -41.84 -7.89
C LYS A 192 -41.42 -41.93 -9.04
#